data_AF-A0A3Q9XNJ5-F1
#
_entry.id   AF-A0A3Q9XNJ5-F1
#
_cell.length_a   1.000
_cell.length_b   1.000
_cell.length_c   1.000
_cell.angle_alpha   90.00
_cell.angle_beta   90.00
_cell.angle_gamma   90.00
#
_symmetry.space_group_name_H-M   'P 1'
#
loop_
_entity.id
_entity.type
_entity.pdbx_description
1 polymer ?
#
loop_
_entity_poly.entity_id
_entity_poly.type
_entity_poly.pdbx_seq_one_letter_code
_entity_poly.pdbx_strand_id
1 'polypeptide(L)'
;HFLQYYTGECHFFNGTERVRFLDRHFYNGEEYVRFDSDWGEFRAVTELGRPYAEHWNSQKEILERKRAYVDTECRHNYGVGESFTVQRR
;
A
#
# COMPACT_ATOMS: atom_id res chain seq x y z
N HIS A 1 -27.35 -2.18 -0.24
CA HIS A 1 -26.13 -3.00 -0.31
C HIS A 1 -24.95 -2.08 -0.07
N PHE A 2 -23.98 -2.49 0.74
CA PHE A 2 -22.74 -1.74 0.95
C PHE A 2 -21.54 -2.63 0.61
N LEU A 3 -20.48 -2.04 0.08
CA LEU A 3 -19.24 -2.72 -0.29
C LEU A 3 -18.06 -2.00 0.37
N GLN A 4 -17.25 -2.72 1.13
CA GLN A 4 -16.00 -2.22 1.68
C GLN A 4 -14.86 -3.14 1.22
N TYR A 5 -13.79 -2.55 0.70
CA TYR A 5 -12.59 -3.30 0.29
C TYR A 5 -11.34 -2.43 0.46
N TYR A 6 -10.19 -3.07 0.41
CA TYR A 6 -8.89 -2.39 0.39
C TYR A 6 -8.04 -2.94 -0.75
N THR A 7 -7.09 -2.14 -1.24
CA THR A 7 -6.09 -2.56 -2.23
C THR A 7 -4.68 -2.31 -1.69
N GLY A 8 -3.82 -3.32 -1.80
CA GLY A 8 -2.38 -3.20 -1.60
C GLY A 8 -1.70 -3.22 -2.96
N GLU A 9 -1.30 -2.05 -3.46
CA GLU A 9 -0.76 -1.88 -4.80
C GLU A 9 0.75 -1.62 -4.73
N CYS A 10 1.50 -2.27 -5.63
CA CYS A 10 2.92 -2.01 -5.84
C CYS A 10 3.14 -1.49 -7.26
N HIS A 11 3.59 -0.25 -7.37
CA HIS A 11 3.87 0.41 -8.64
C HIS A 11 5.38 0.42 -8.86
N PHE A 12 5.83 -0.20 -9.95
CA PHE A 12 7.24 -0.40 -10.29
C PHE A 12 7.64 0.48 -11.47
N PHE A 13 8.74 1.22 -11.34
CA PHE A 13 9.31 2.06 -12.39
C PHE A 13 10.75 1.63 -12.63
N ASN A 14 11.07 1.30 -13.89
CA ASN A 14 12.39 0.78 -14.30
C ASN A 14 12.81 -0.45 -13.46
N GLY A 15 11.99 -1.50 -13.47
CA GLY A 15 12.19 -2.66 -12.60
C GLY A 15 11.94 -2.30 -11.14
N THR A 16 12.90 -2.58 -10.26
CA THR A 16 12.79 -2.32 -8.81
C THR A 16 13.56 -1.07 -8.34
N GLU A 17 14.08 -0.28 -9.29
CA GLU A 17 14.82 0.96 -9.01
C GLU A 17 13.96 1.93 -8.19
N ARG A 18 12.77 2.25 -8.69
CA ARG A 18 11.77 3.03 -7.94
C ARG A 18 10.50 2.23 -7.78
N VAL A 19 10.09 2.04 -6.52
CA VAL A 19 8.90 1.27 -6.14
C VAL A 19 8.04 2.14 -5.23
N ARG A 20 6.75 2.20 -5.51
CA ARG A 20 5.75 2.89 -4.69
C ARG A 20 4.72 1.90 -4.19
N PHE A 21 4.52 1.87 -2.87
CA PHE A 21 3.49 1.06 -2.23
C PHE A 21 2.29 1.94 -1.86
N LEU A 22 1.08 1.50 -2.23
CA LEU A 22 -0.18 2.12 -1.85
C LEU A 22 -1.03 1.13 -1.06
N ASP A 23 -1.54 1.55 0.09
CA ASP A 23 -2.60 0.84 0.81
C ASP A 23 -3.84 1.72 0.84
N ARG A 24 -4.87 1.34 0.09
CA ARG A 24 -6.04 2.19 -0.18
C ARG A 24 -7.29 1.51 0.34
N HIS A 25 -8.12 2.25 1.05
CA HIS A 25 -9.38 1.73 1.60
C HIS A 25 -10.58 2.43 0.97
N PHE A 26 -11.58 1.63 0.61
CA PHE A 26 -12.76 2.07 -0.15
C PHE A 26 -14.05 1.72 0.56
N TYR A 27 -15.02 2.63 0.47
CA TYR A 27 -16.39 2.44 0.89
C TYR A 27 -17.32 2.78 -0.28
N ASN A 28 -18.08 1.80 -0.76
CA ASN A 28 -18.95 1.90 -1.94
C ASN A 28 -18.23 2.45 -3.19
N GLY A 29 -16.96 2.10 -3.37
CA GLY A 29 -16.12 2.54 -4.49
C GLY A 29 -15.44 3.90 -4.27
N GLU A 30 -15.77 4.63 -3.21
CA GLU A 30 -15.11 5.87 -2.84
C GLU A 30 -13.91 5.58 -1.92
N GLU A 31 -12.71 5.99 -2.32
CA GLU A 31 -11.51 5.90 -1.50
C GLU A 31 -11.62 6.89 -0.34
N TYR A 32 -11.57 6.42 0.90
CA TYR A 32 -11.72 7.28 2.08
C TYR A 32 -10.39 7.55 2.80
N VAL A 33 -9.44 6.61 2.79
CA VAL A 33 -8.13 6.76 3.42
C VAL A 33 -7.07 5.97 2.64
N ARG A 34 -5.85 6.50 2.62
CA ARG A 34 -4.72 5.87 1.92
C ARG A 34 -3.40 6.04 2.68
N PHE A 35 -2.61 4.98 2.78
CA PHE A 35 -1.18 5.08 2.98
C PHE A 35 -0.47 5.13 1.62
N ASP A 36 0.50 6.03 1.51
CA ASP A 36 1.36 6.16 0.34
C ASP A 36 2.81 6.13 0.80
N SER A 37 3.62 5.24 0.24
CA SER A 37 5.04 5.15 0.61
C SER A 37 5.81 6.45 0.35
N ASP A 38 5.38 7.26 -0.63
CA ASP A 38 6.01 8.56 -0.90
C ASP A 38 5.73 9.57 0.23
N TRP A 39 4.65 9.38 1.00
CA TRP A 39 4.33 10.19 2.18
C TRP A 39 4.80 9.55 3.48
N GLY A 40 4.85 8.22 3.52
CA GLY A 40 5.20 7.45 4.71
C GLY A 40 4.14 7.53 5.81
N GLU A 41 2.90 7.89 5.50
CA GLU A 41 1.78 7.99 6.44
C GLU A 41 0.41 7.80 5.78
N PHE A 42 -0.59 7.50 6.60
CA PHE A 42 -1.98 7.49 6.15
C PHE A 42 -2.52 8.91 6.04
N ARG A 43 -3.23 9.20 4.96
CA ARG A 43 -3.97 10.45 4.78
C ARG A 43 -5.41 10.16 4.40
N ALA A 44 -6.30 10.95 4.99
CA ALA A 44 -7.70 10.94 4.61
C ALA A 44 -7.85 11.48 3.19
N VAL A 45 -8.57 10.74 2.35
CA VAL A 45 -8.95 11.17 0.99
C VAL A 45 -10.31 11.88 1.05
N THR A 46 -11.17 11.45 1.97
CA THR A 46 -12.46 12.09 2.28
C THR A 46 -12.59 12.29 3.79
N GLU A 47 -13.57 13.07 4.24
CA GLU A 47 -13.79 13.32 5.67
C GLU A 47 -14.01 12.04 6.47
N LEU A 48 -14.59 11.00 5.86
CA LEU A 48 -14.78 9.69 6.49
C LEU A 48 -13.45 9.05 6.92
N GLY A 49 -12.36 9.33 6.19
CA GLY A 49 -11.03 8.76 6.47
C GLY A 49 -10.25 9.43 7.58
N ARG A 50 -10.66 10.63 8.02
CA ARG A 50 -9.95 11.40 9.06
C ARG A 50 -9.70 10.59 10.35
N PRO A 51 -10.71 9.98 10.99
CA PRO A 51 -10.48 9.20 12.21
C PRO A 51 -9.58 7.98 11.96
N TYR A 52 -9.65 7.37 10.77
CA TYR A 52 -8.80 6.22 10.44
C TYR A 52 -7.34 6.63 10.26
N ALA A 53 -7.08 7.73 9.54
CA ALA A 53 -5.73 8.25 9.35
C ALA A 53 -5.08 8.61 10.69
N GLU A 54 -5.79 9.33 11.56
CA GLU A 54 -5.31 9.68 12.91
C GLU A 54 -5.03 8.44 13.75
N HIS A 55 -5.96 7.48 13.77
CA HIS A 55 -5.82 6.26 14.55
C HIS A 55 -4.63 5.40 14.09
N TRP A 56 -4.46 5.19 12.77
CA TRP A 56 -3.37 4.38 12.25
C TRP A 56 -2.02 5.07 12.30
N ASN A 57 -1.97 6.39 12.10
CA ASN A 57 -0.72 7.14 12.27
C ASN A 57 -0.26 7.19 13.73
N SER A 58 -1.18 7.13 14.70
CA SER A 58 -0.81 7.03 16.13
C SER A 58 -0.22 5.67 16.51
N GLN A 59 -0.40 4.63 15.68
CA GLN A 59 0.11 3.28 15.91
C GLN A 59 1.45 3.07 15.22
N LYS A 60 2.53 3.31 15.97
CA LYS A 60 3.91 3.22 15.47
C LYS A 60 4.21 1.92 14.73
N GLU A 61 3.80 0.77 15.27
CA GLU A 61 4.04 -0.54 14.66
C GLU A 61 3.38 -0.66 13.28
N ILE A 62 2.14 -0.19 13.13
CA ILE A 62 1.42 -0.21 11.85
C ILE A 62 2.15 0.67 10.84
N LEU A 63 2.52 1.88 11.25
CA LEU A 63 3.16 2.86 10.39
C LEU A 63 4.53 2.40 9.90
N GLU A 64 5.35 1.86 10.80
CA GLU A 64 6.67 1.30 10.46
C GLU A 64 6.55 0.09 9.55
N ARG A 65 5.58 -0.80 9.82
CA ARG A 65 5.31 -1.95 8.96
C ARG A 65 4.91 -1.52 7.54
N LYS A 66 4.01 -0.55 7.40
CA LYS A 66 3.59 -0.05 6.06
C LYS A 66 4.72 0.65 5.31
N ARG A 67 5.61 1.36 6.01
CA ARG A 67 6.83 1.92 5.42
C ARG A 67 7.77 0.83 4.90
N ALA A 68 7.89 -0.29 5.60
CA ALA A 68 8.73 -1.41 5.20
C ALA A 68 8.19 -2.21 4.00
N TYR A 69 6.89 -2.12 3.69
CA TYR A 69 6.26 -2.91 2.63
C TYR A 69 6.79 -2.64 1.22
N VAL A 70 7.45 -1.51 0.98
CA VAL A 70 8.16 -1.28 -0.28
C VAL A 70 9.21 -2.38 -0.52
N ASP A 71 9.94 -2.77 0.52
CA ASP A 71 10.99 -3.79 0.44
C ASP A 71 10.45 -5.19 0.72
N THR A 72 9.72 -5.34 1.83
CA THR A 72 9.33 -6.66 2.35
C THR A 72 8.22 -7.31 1.55
N GLU A 73 7.38 -6.51 0.89
CA GLU A 73 6.26 -7.00 0.08
C GLU A 73 6.52 -6.74 -1.40
N CYS A 74 6.66 -5.46 -1.81
CA CYS A 74 6.72 -5.14 -3.23
C CYS A 74 7.97 -5.71 -3.92
N ARG A 75 9.19 -5.33 -3.47
CA ARG A 75 10.43 -5.85 -4.06
C ARG A 75 10.58 -7.35 -3.88
N HIS A 76 10.23 -7.87 -2.70
CA HIS A 76 10.27 -9.29 -2.41
C HIS A 76 9.41 -10.09 -3.40
N ASN A 77 8.12 -9.74 -3.53
CA ASN A 77 7.19 -10.43 -4.41
C ASN A 77 7.54 -10.26 -5.89
N TYR A 78 8.08 -9.10 -6.29
CA TYR A 78 8.61 -8.91 -7.64
C TYR A 78 9.71 -9.93 -7.95
N GLY A 79 10.71 -10.08 -7.06
CA GLY A 79 11.80 -11.04 -7.24
C GLY A 79 11.34 -12.51 -7.27
N VAL A 80 10.36 -12.87 -6.43
CA VAL A 80 9.73 -14.19 -6.47
C VAL A 80 9.04 -14.44 -7.82
N GLY A 81 8.28 -13.46 -8.33
CA GLY A 81 7.62 -13.56 -9.64
C GLY A 81 8.60 -13.63 -10.82
N GLU A 82 9.66 -12.81 -10.79
CA GLU A 82 10.70 -12.81 -11.82
C GLU A 82 11.44 -14.15 -11.86
N SER A 83 11.91 -14.65 -10.72
CA SER A 83 12.60 -15.94 -10.64
C SER A 83 11.73 -17.09 -11.17
N PHE A 84 10.45 -17.12 -10.83
CA PHE A 84 9.52 -18.14 -11.31
C PHE A 84 9.22 -18.05 -12.81
N THR A 85 9.15 -16.83 -13.37
CA THR A 85 8.85 -16.62 -14.80
C THR A 85 10.07 -16.82 -15.69
N VAL A 86 11.28 -16.51 -15.20
CA VAL A 86 12.54 -16.74 -15.91
C VAL A 86 12.92 -18.23 -15.92
N GLN A 87 12.75 -18.95 -14.81
CA GLN A 87 13.01 -20.40 -14.75
C GLN A 87 12.07 -21.25 -15.62
N ARG A 88 10.97 -20.66 -16.10
CA ARG A 88 9.98 -21.32 -16.98
C ARG A 88 10.19 -21.02 -18.47
N ARG A 89 11.23 -20.26 -18.84
CA ARG A 89 11.69 -20.11 -20.22
C ARG A 89 12.81 -21.10 -20.52
#